data_AF-A0A7S4PEH0-F1
#
_entry.id   AF-A0A7S4PEH0-F1
#
_cell.length_a   1.000
_cell.length_b   1.000
_cell.length_c   1.000
_cell.angle_alpha   90.00
_cell.angle_beta   90.00
_cell.angle_gamma   90.00
#
_symmetry.space_group_name_H-M   'P 1'
#
loop_
_entity.id
_entity.type
_entity.pdbx_description
1 polymer ?
#
loop_
_entity_poly.entity_id
_entity_poly.type
_entity_poly.pdbx_seq_one_letter_code
_entity_poly.pdbx_strand_id
1 'polypeptide(L)'
;DFVVPPWSFPGASEVEISNGTHKVGYQDFFYLIPPAQVNPIDCPVDGGIKMNVSAWGLLSINSSSSITVSVQSTNVEVLPLSQNLASNLVSLAYVAPSAASAGSAVGVVANGLNNQVAKFYFDYANRPSVISIVPSVATTQGTTYPNLVGDKSLMTTLRIVNFPVVTTPAEVV
;
A
#
# COMPACT_ATOMS: atom_id res chain seq x y z
N ASP A 1 -26.31 -14.37 -13.22
CA ASP A 1 -24.97 -13.92 -12.80
C ASP A 1 -24.06 -15.10 -12.53
N PHE A 2 -22.87 -15.09 -13.10
CA PHE A 2 -21.83 -16.09 -12.85
C PHE A 2 -20.99 -15.60 -11.67
N VAL A 3 -21.05 -16.31 -10.54
CA VAL A 3 -20.28 -15.96 -9.33
C VAL A 3 -19.02 -16.80 -9.32
N VAL A 4 -17.88 -16.14 -9.42
CA VAL A 4 -16.56 -16.77 -9.35
C VAL A 4 -16.27 -17.18 -7.91
N PRO A 5 -15.86 -18.44 -7.64
CA PRO A 5 -15.44 -18.85 -6.32
C PRO A 5 -14.19 -18.05 -5.89
N PRO A 6 -14.11 -17.59 -4.62
CA PRO A 6 -12.99 -16.77 -4.16
C PRO A 6 -11.64 -17.51 -4.05
N TRP A 7 -11.65 -18.83 -4.24
CA TRP A 7 -10.51 -19.73 -4.15
C TRP A 7 -9.79 -19.89 -5.50
N SER A 8 -10.31 -19.28 -6.57
CA SER A 8 -9.76 -19.42 -7.91
C SER A 8 -8.38 -18.80 -8.00
N PHE A 9 -7.39 -19.61 -8.35
CA PHE A 9 -6.02 -19.17 -8.62
C PHE A 9 -5.95 -18.42 -9.94
N PRO A 10 -4.99 -17.48 -10.11
CA PRO A 10 -4.77 -16.86 -11.42
C PRO A 10 -4.35 -17.94 -12.42
N GLY A 11 -4.86 -17.85 -13.64
CA GLY A 11 -4.48 -18.74 -14.74
C GLY A 11 -5.65 -19.45 -15.41
N ALA A 12 -5.30 -20.42 -16.27
CA ALA A 12 -6.27 -21.24 -16.98
C ALA A 12 -7.08 -22.07 -15.97
N SER A 13 -8.39 -22.06 -16.14
CA SER A 13 -9.31 -22.83 -15.32
C SER A 13 -10.34 -23.50 -16.19
N GLU A 14 -10.68 -24.72 -15.82
CA GLU A 14 -11.78 -25.43 -16.44
C GLU A 14 -13.08 -25.00 -15.76
N VAL A 15 -14.01 -24.47 -16.55
CA VAL A 15 -15.35 -24.10 -16.08
C VAL A 15 -16.34 -25.10 -16.66
N GLU A 16 -17.02 -25.85 -15.79
CA GLU A 16 -18.13 -26.71 -16.18
C GLU A 16 -19.44 -25.95 -15.97
N ILE A 17 -20.20 -25.74 -17.05
CA ILE A 17 -21.57 -25.24 -16.99
C ILE A 17 -22.49 -26.45 -17.08
N SER A 18 -23.35 -26.64 -16.07
CA SER A 18 -24.35 -27.71 -16.05
C SER A 18 -25.77 -27.15 -16.15
N ASN A 19 -26.61 -27.80 -16.96
CA ASN A 19 -28.05 -27.56 -17.04
C ASN A 19 -28.77 -28.91 -17.01
N GLY A 20 -29.26 -29.31 -15.83
CA GLY A 20 -29.82 -30.64 -15.60
C GLY A 20 -28.75 -31.74 -15.77
N THR A 21 -28.95 -32.64 -16.73
CA THR A 21 -28.01 -33.72 -17.06
C THR A 21 -26.95 -33.31 -18.08
N HIS A 22 -27.09 -32.17 -18.74
CA HIS A 22 -26.12 -31.69 -19.73
C HIS A 22 -25.01 -30.90 -19.03
N LYS A 23 -23.77 -31.23 -19.39
CA LYS A 23 -22.55 -30.57 -18.90
C LYS A 23 -21.73 -30.13 -20.10
N VAL A 24 -21.25 -28.88 -20.07
CA VAL A 24 -20.34 -28.32 -21.07
C VAL A 24 -19.12 -27.78 -20.35
N GLY A 25 -17.94 -28.31 -20.67
CA GLY A 25 -16.65 -27.83 -20.17
C GLY A 25 -16.07 -26.76 -21.08
N TYR A 26 -15.56 -25.68 -20.49
CA TYR A 26 -14.77 -24.64 -21.14
C TYR A 26 -13.36 -24.66 -20.56
N GLN A 27 -12.35 -24.87 -21.40
CA GLN A 27 -10.94 -24.98 -20.97
C GLN A 27 -10.15 -23.68 -21.11
N ASP A 28 -10.71 -22.67 -21.80
CA ASP A 28 -10.03 -21.40 -22.09
C ASP A 28 -10.47 -20.25 -21.16
N PHE A 29 -10.99 -20.57 -19.97
CA PHE A 29 -11.35 -19.52 -19.01
C PHE A 29 -10.12 -19.09 -18.21
N PHE A 30 -9.75 -17.81 -18.30
CA PHE A 30 -8.62 -17.25 -17.54
C PHE A 30 -9.13 -16.35 -16.42
N TYR A 31 -8.80 -16.71 -15.18
CA TYR A 31 -9.02 -15.81 -14.04
C TYR A 31 -7.95 -14.71 -14.04
N LEU A 32 -8.39 -13.49 -14.28
CA LEU A 32 -7.57 -12.29 -14.13
C LEU A 32 -7.66 -11.79 -12.69
N ILE A 33 -6.50 -11.61 -12.07
CA ILE A 33 -6.39 -11.01 -10.74
C ILE A 33 -6.07 -9.53 -10.90
N PRO A 34 -6.76 -8.63 -10.17
CA PRO A 34 -6.43 -7.21 -10.20
C PRO A 34 -5.00 -6.98 -9.70
N PRO A 35 -4.30 -5.96 -10.23
CA PRO A 35 -2.97 -5.60 -9.72
C PRO A 35 -3.06 -5.28 -8.24
N ALA A 36 -1.99 -5.57 -7.49
CA ALA A 36 -1.95 -5.21 -6.08
C ALA A 36 -2.03 -3.68 -5.93
N GLN A 37 -2.75 -3.26 -4.90
CA GLN A 37 -2.97 -1.85 -4.60
C GLN A 37 -2.09 -1.45 -3.44
N VAL A 38 -1.60 -0.21 -3.48
CA VAL A 38 -0.79 0.37 -2.40
C VAL A 38 -1.37 1.72 -1.99
N ASN A 39 -1.30 2.02 -0.71
CA ASN A 39 -1.73 3.29 -0.13
C ASN A 39 -0.76 3.73 0.97
N PRO A 40 -0.20 4.94 0.92
CA PRO A 40 -0.36 5.95 -0.14
C PRO A 40 0.22 5.52 -1.49
N ILE A 41 -0.15 6.24 -2.57
CA ILE A 41 0.38 6.02 -3.94
C ILE A 41 1.66 6.84 -4.20
N ASP A 42 2.04 7.66 -3.23
CA ASP A 42 3.17 8.56 -3.25
C ASP A 42 4.03 8.35 -2.00
N CYS A 43 5.34 8.45 -2.16
CA CYS A 43 6.33 8.24 -1.11
C CYS A 43 7.45 9.27 -1.22
N PRO A 44 7.93 9.87 -0.11
CA PRO A 44 9.15 10.68 -0.14
C PRO A 44 10.35 9.89 -0.68
N VAL A 45 11.23 10.51 -1.46
CA VAL A 45 12.50 9.90 -1.88
C VAL A 45 13.32 9.38 -0.69
N ASP A 46 13.23 10.03 0.48
CA ASP A 46 13.90 9.55 1.71
C ASP A 46 13.27 8.29 2.32
N GLY A 47 12.14 7.83 1.79
CA GLY A 47 11.36 6.72 2.34
C GLY A 47 10.81 7.02 3.73
N GLY A 48 10.77 5.98 4.56
CA GLY A 48 10.46 6.07 6.00
C GLY A 48 8.98 6.23 6.35
N ILE A 49 8.10 6.24 5.36
CA ILE A 49 6.65 6.26 5.59
C ILE A 49 6.08 4.84 5.58
N LYS A 50 5.00 4.65 6.35
CA LYS A 50 4.24 3.41 6.34
C LYS A 50 3.38 3.34 5.07
N MET A 51 3.54 2.26 4.32
CA MET A 51 2.78 1.91 3.14
C MET A 51 1.93 0.68 3.44
N ASN A 52 0.68 0.66 3.00
CA ASN A 52 -0.19 -0.50 3.09
C ASN A 52 -0.41 -1.07 1.70
N VAL A 53 -0.21 -2.37 1.52
CA VAL A 53 -0.42 -3.07 0.25
C VAL A 53 -1.52 -4.12 0.42
N SER A 54 -2.42 -4.16 -0.55
CA SER A 54 -3.50 -5.13 -0.69
C SER A 54 -3.25 -5.95 -1.95
N ALA A 55 -3.07 -7.26 -1.79
CA ALA A 55 -2.73 -8.17 -2.87
C ALA A 55 -3.64 -9.40 -2.87
N TRP A 56 -4.07 -9.80 -4.06
CA TRP A 56 -4.92 -10.97 -4.27
C TRP A 56 -4.10 -12.14 -4.81
N GLY A 57 -4.60 -13.37 -4.61
CA GLY A 57 -3.97 -14.54 -5.23
C GLY A 57 -2.73 -15.02 -4.49
N LEU A 58 -2.56 -14.65 -3.21
CA LEU A 58 -1.40 -14.98 -2.38
C LEU A 58 -1.82 -15.90 -1.22
N LEU A 59 -2.35 -17.08 -1.53
CA LEU A 59 -2.80 -18.04 -0.52
C LEU A 59 -1.63 -18.57 0.30
N SER A 60 -1.51 -18.08 1.52
CA SER A 60 -0.74 -18.73 2.58
C SER A 60 -1.60 -19.88 3.15
N ILE A 61 -1.35 -21.12 2.70
CA ILE A 61 -2.10 -22.33 3.13
C ILE A 61 -1.74 -22.70 4.57
N ASN A 62 -0.57 -22.26 5.05
CA ASN A 62 -0.12 -22.42 6.43
C ASN A 62 0.29 -21.05 6.97
N SER A 63 -0.15 -20.68 8.18
CA SER A 63 0.15 -19.40 8.83
C SER A 63 1.64 -19.06 8.99
N SER A 64 2.53 -19.97 8.63
CA SER A 64 3.99 -19.86 8.60
C SER A 64 4.60 -19.49 7.23
N SER A 65 3.80 -19.29 6.18
CA SER A 65 4.33 -18.90 4.86
C SER A 65 4.91 -17.48 4.91
N SER A 66 6.19 -17.32 4.55
CA SER A 66 6.89 -16.03 4.52
C SER A 66 6.41 -15.19 3.33
N ILE A 67 5.31 -14.45 3.51
CA ILE A 67 4.94 -13.38 2.59
C ILE A 67 6.00 -12.30 2.70
N THR A 68 6.63 -11.97 1.58
CA THR A 68 7.66 -10.93 1.51
C THR A 68 7.20 -9.78 0.66
N VAL A 69 7.69 -8.58 0.98
CA VAL A 69 7.54 -7.40 0.14
C VAL A 69 8.93 -6.96 -0.27
N SER A 70 9.08 -6.62 -1.54
CA SER A 70 10.27 -5.96 -2.06
C SER A 70 9.88 -4.74 -2.88
N VAL A 71 10.70 -3.70 -2.83
CA VAL A 71 10.54 -2.44 -3.57
C VAL A 71 11.84 -2.19 -4.31
N GLN A 72 11.81 -2.08 -5.63
CA GLN A 72 13.01 -1.87 -6.46
C GLN A 72 14.18 -2.83 -6.10
N SER A 73 13.87 -4.11 -5.89
CA SER A 73 14.83 -5.16 -5.47
C SER A 73 15.36 -5.06 -4.03
N THR A 74 14.88 -4.11 -3.23
CA THR A 74 15.14 -4.05 -1.79
C THR A 74 14.06 -4.80 -1.03
N ASN A 75 14.43 -5.83 -0.27
CA ASN A 75 13.51 -6.50 0.66
C ASN A 75 13.21 -5.57 1.83
N VAL A 76 11.93 -5.44 2.18
CA VAL A 76 11.48 -4.60 3.29
C VAL A 76 10.88 -5.46 4.39
N GLU A 77 11.01 -5.00 5.61
CA GLU A 77 10.34 -5.62 6.74
C GLU A 77 8.82 -5.44 6.60
N VAL A 78 8.09 -6.54 6.81
CA VAL A 78 6.64 -6.59 6.61
C VAL A 78 5.96 -6.73 7.98
N LEU A 79 5.00 -5.86 8.23
CA LEU A 79 4.07 -5.96 9.35
C LEU A 79 2.75 -6.54 8.81
N PRO A 80 2.45 -7.83 9.08
CA PRO A 80 1.20 -8.42 8.60
C PRO A 80 0.00 -7.70 9.24
N LEU A 81 -0.94 -7.26 8.40
CA LEU A 81 -2.13 -6.52 8.84
C LEU A 81 -3.36 -7.44 8.93
N SER A 82 -3.64 -8.21 7.88
CA SER A 82 -4.72 -9.20 7.87
C SER A 82 -4.65 -10.11 6.64
N GLN A 83 -5.25 -11.28 6.74
CA GLN A 83 -5.46 -12.19 5.61
C GLN A 83 -6.93 -12.62 5.60
N ASN A 84 -7.60 -12.46 4.45
CA ASN A 84 -8.94 -12.97 4.21
C ASN A 84 -8.88 -14.15 3.24
N LEU A 85 -8.99 -15.36 3.80
CA LEU A 85 -8.97 -16.61 3.05
C LEU A 85 -10.17 -16.74 2.10
N ALA A 86 -11.33 -16.20 2.49
CA ALA A 86 -12.56 -16.25 1.71
C ALA A 86 -12.59 -15.28 0.54
N SER A 87 -11.57 -14.43 0.36
CA SER A 87 -11.43 -13.56 -0.82
C SER A 87 -10.03 -13.64 -1.43
N ASN A 88 -9.20 -14.58 -0.94
CA ASN A 88 -7.78 -14.70 -1.29
C ASN A 88 -7.05 -13.35 -1.28
N LEU A 89 -7.32 -12.54 -0.25
CA LEU A 89 -6.78 -11.19 -0.09
C LEU A 89 -5.80 -11.16 1.08
N VAL A 90 -4.64 -10.58 0.85
CA VAL A 90 -3.64 -10.29 1.87
C VAL A 90 -3.47 -8.78 1.96
N SER A 91 -3.54 -8.27 3.18
CA SER A 91 -3.21 -6.88 3.50
C SER A 91 -1.96 -6.86 4.37
N LEU A 92 -0.96 -6.08 3.95
CA LEU A 92 0.33 -5.96 4.62
C LEU A 92 0.67 -4.49 4.80
N ALA A 93 1.45 -4.18 5.82
CA ALA A 93 2.14 -2.91 5.94
C ALA A 93 3.65 -3.11 5.79
N TYR A 94 4.32 -2.12 5.23
CA TYR A 94 5.77 -2.05 5.20
C TYR A 94 6.23 -0.60 5.35
N VAL A 95 7.49 -0.40 5.72
CA VAL A 95 8.12 0.93 5.68
C VAL A 95 8.84 1.07 4.35
N ALA A 96 8.50 2.09 3.57
CA ALA A 96 9.14 2.32 2.29
C ALA A 96 10.64 2.61 2.47
N PRO A 97 11.52 1.97 1.69
CA PRO A 97 12.94 2.29 1.71
C PRO A 97 13.17 3.66 1.07
N SER A 98 14.37 4.21 1.24
CA SER A 98 14.79 5.38 0.47
C SER A 98 15.08 4.99 -0.98
N ALA A 99 14.91 5.95 -1.89
CA ALA A 99 15.26 5.85 -3.30
C ALA A 99 16.39 6.81 -3.65
N ALA A 100 17.10 6.54 -4.75
CA ALA A 100 18.15 7.43 -5.24
C ALA A 100 17.59 8.73 -5.86
N SER A 101 16.37 8.69 -6.41
CA SER A 101 15.72 9.82 -7.07
C SER A 101 14.20 9.65 -7.08
N ALA A 102 13.49 10.76 -7.34
CA ALA A 102 12.07 10.73 -7.64
C ALA A 102 11.78 9.93 -8.92
N GLY A 103 10.57 9.37 -9.00
CA GLY A 103 10.10 8.58 -10.14
C GLY A 103 9.29 7.35 -9.73
N SER A 104 8.78 6.64 -10.72
CA SER A 104 7.93 5.48 -10.49
C SER A 104 8.71 4.29 -9.93
N ALA A 105 8.12 3.63 -8.93
CA ALA A 105 8.64 2.46 -8.28
C ALA A 105 7.69 1.27 -8.48
N VAL A 106 8.30 0.09 -8.56
CA VAL A 106 7.58 -1.19 -8.60
C VAL A 106 7.86 -1.90 -7.30
N GLY A 107 6.78 -2.30 -6.64
CA GLY A 107 6.84 -3.24 -5.53
C GLY A 107 6.28 -4.60 -5.91
N VAL A 108 6.78 -5.62 -5.22
CA VAL A 108 6.37 -7.01 -5.40
C VAL A 108 6.02 -7.59 -4.05
N VAL A 109 4.82 -8.14 -3.94
CA VAL A 109 4.43 -9.02 -2.85
C VAL A 109 4.57 -10.45 -3.35
N ALA A 110 5.37 -11.26 -2.67
CA ALA A 110 5.65 -12.63 -3.07
C ALA A 110 5.29 -13.61 -1.95
N ASN A 111 4.75 -14.76 -2.34
CA ASN A 111 4.63 -15.91 -1.48
C ASN A 111 5.80 -16.86 -1.76
N GLY A 112 6.67 -17.06 -0.77
CA GLY A 112 7.90 -17.85 -0.90
C GLY A 112 7.72 -19.35 -1.19
N LEU A 113 6.49 -19.89 -1.15
CA LEU A 113 6.24 -21.31 -1.32
C LEU A 113 5.81 -21.71 -2.74
N ASN A 114 5.18 -20.82 -3.50
CA ASN A 114 4.48 -21.17 -4.73
C ASN A 114 4.74 -20.23 -5.91
N ASN A 115 5.81 -19.40 -5.82
CA ASN A 115 6.19 -18.42 -6.84
C ASN A 115 5.07 -17.46 -7.26
N GLN A 116 4.01 -17.33 -6.45
CA GLN A 116 2.94 -16.37 -6.70
C GLN A 116 3.43 -14.98 -6.32
N VAL A 117 3.28 -14.05 -7.26
CA VAL A 117 3.72 -12.67 -7.10
C VAL A 117 2.61 -11.73 -7.54
N ALA A 118 2.42 -10.66 -6.77
CA ALA A 118 1.56 -9.55 -7.11
C ALA A 118 2.39 -8.28 -7.18
N LYS A 119 2.25 -7.52 -8.27
CA LYS A 119 2.96 -6.25 -8.46
C LYS A 119 2.06 -5.08 -8.10
N PHE A 120 2.64 -4.07 -7.47
CA PHE A 120 2.02 -2.78 -7.21
C PHE A 120 2.95 -1.65 -7.66
N TYR A 121 2.36 -0.49 -7.91
CA TYR A 121 3.06 0.69 -8.44
C TYR A 121 2.75 1.90 -7.57
N PHE A 122 3.76 2.72 -7.32
CA PHE A 122 3.66 4.00 -6.62
C PHE A 122 4.78 4.91 -7.10
N ASP A 123 4.74 6.19 -6.74
CA ASP A 123 5.76 7.16 -7.13
C ASP A 123 6.58 7.65 -5.94
N TYR A 124 7.90 7.70 -6.12
CA TYR A 124 8.76 8.50 -5.26
C TYR A 124 8.69 9.97 -5.67
N ALA A 125 8.39 10.84 -4.71
CA ALA A 125 8.31 12.28 -4.87
C ALA A 125 9.30 12.98 -3.93
N ASN A 126 9.82 14.12 -4.37
CA ASN A 126 10.62 14.97 -3.48
C ASN A 126 9.74 15.47 -2.33
N ARG A 127 10.29 15.52 -1.10
CA ARG A 127 9.55 16.08 0.02
C ARG A 127 9.14 17.52 -0.30
N PRO A 128 7.89 17.91 0.00
CA PRO A 128 7.54 19.31 -0.05
C PRO A 128 8.42 20.06 0.94
N SER A 129 9.07 21.12 0.48
CA SER A 129 9.82 22.03 1.32
C SER A 129 8.90 23.15 1.81
N VAL A 130 8.93 23.42 3.11
CA VAL A 130 8.26 24.60 3.66
C VAL A 130 9.17 25.79 3.43
N ILE A 131 8.83 26.63 2.44
CA ILE A 131 9.62 27.83 2.11
C ILE A 131 9.35 28.99 3.07
N SER A 132 8.15 29.07 3.66
CA SER A 132 7.78 30.08 4.65
C SER A 132 6.56 29.64 5.46
N ILE A 133 6.49 30.09 6.71
CA ILE A 133 5.32 29.97 7.57
C ILE A 133 4.80 31.39 7.81
N VAL A 134 3.59 31.69 7.35
CA VAL A 134 2.97 33.01 7.49
C VAL A 134 1.60 32.87 8.15
N PRO A 135 1.36 33.54 9.29
CA PRO A 135 2.25 34.47 9.98
C PRO A 135 3.37 33.75 10.75
N SER A 136 4.53 34.40 10.89
CA SER A 136 5.66 33.92 11.69
C SER A 136 5.46 34.10 13.21
N VAL A 137 4.25 34.48 13.62
CA VAL A 137 3.84 34.70 15.01
C VAL A 137 2.51 33.98 15.25
N ALA A 138 2.38 33.30 16.39
CA ALA A 138 1.16 32.63 16.81
C ALA A 138 0.66 33.24 18.13
N THR A 139 -0.66 33.20 18.36
CA THR A 139 -1.23 33.64 19.64
C THR A 139 -1.13 32.54 20.69
N THR A 140 -1.07 32.92 21.97
CA THR A 140 -1.09 31.97 23.11
C THR A 140 -2.40 31.17 23.20
N GLN A 141 -3.43 31.57 22.44
CA GLN A 141 -4.71 30.85 22.31
C GLN A 141 -4.64 29.69 21.30
N GLY A 142 -3.48 29.45 20.66
CA GLY A 142 -3.23 28.24 19.85
C GLY A 142 -4.01 28.16 18.53
N THR A 143 -4.75 29.21 18.16
CA THR A 143 -5.45 29.29 16.88
C THR A 143 -4.83 30.42 16.07
N THR A 144 -4.03 30.05 15.09
CA THR A 144 -3.50 30.95 14.07
C THR A 144 -3.57 30.17 12.78
N TYR A 145 -4.20 30.72 11.74
CA TYR A 145 -4.38 30.03 10.47
C TYR A 145 -3.19 30.37 9.57
N PRO A 146 -2.14 29.53 9.47
CA PRO A 146 -1.07 29.81 8.55
C PRO A 146 -1.57 29.65 7.11
N ASN A 147 -1.41 30.69 6.30
CA ASN A 147 -1.46 30.54 4.85
C ASN A 147 -0.07 30.05 4.43
N LEU A 148 0.05 28.78 4.04
CA LEU A 148 1.26 28.30 3.40
C LEU A 148 1.34 28.92 1.99
N VAL A 149 2.53 29.38 1.60
CA VAL A 149 2.84 29.79 0.22
C VAL A 149 3.76 28.72 -0.37
N GLY A 150 3.37 28.10 -1.49
CA GLY A 150 4.07 26.98 -2.14
C GLY A 150 3.43 26.60 -3.48
N ASP A 151 4.00 25.65 -4.22
CA ASP A 151 3.43 25.16 -5.48
C ASP A 151 2.05 24.53 -5.21
N LYS A 152 1.01 25.18 -5.73
CA LYS A 152 -0.41 24.94 -5.44
C LYS A 152 -0.85 23.49 -5.71
N SER A 153 -0.10 22.75 -6.52
CA SER A 153 -0.35 21.36 -6.87
C SER A 153 0.03 20.35 -5.78
N LEU A 154 0.85 20.75 -4.79
CA LEU A 154 1.43 19.85 -3.77
C LEU A 154 1.17 20.32 -2.32
N MET A 155 0.32 21.33 -2.13
CA MET A 155 0.08 21.90 -0.80
C MET A 155 -0.94 21.09 0.01
N THR A 156 -0.44 20.20 0.86
CA THR A 156 -1.24 19.64 1.96
C THR A 156 -1.34 20.67 3.07
N THR A 157 -2.55 21.01 3.49
CA THR A 157 -2.82 21.90 4.62
C THR A 157 -2.05 21.45 5.87
N LEU A 158 -1.02 22.20 6.28
CA LEU A 158 -0.33 21.95 7.55
C LEU A 158 -1.21 22.47 8.68
N ARG A 159 -1.92 21.56 9.36
CA ARG A 159 -2.53 21.85 10.66
C ARG A 159 -1.50 21.59 11.74
N ILE A 160 -0.85 22.63 12.24
CA ILE A 160 -0.02 22.53 13.45
C ILE A 160 -0.97 22.39 14.64
N VAL A 161 -1.13 21.18 15.13
CA VAL A 161 -1.73 20.93 16.44
C VAL A 161 -0.59 21.06 17.44
N ASN A 162 -0.59 22.12 18.24
CA ASN A 162 0.40 22.23 19.32
C ASN A 162 0.27 21.00 20.22
N PHE A 163 1.39 20.29 20.39
CA PHE A 163 1.57 19.38 21.51
C PHE A 163 1.36 20.16 22.82
N PRO A 164 0.92 19.51 23.91
CA PRO A 164 0.79 20.17 25.21
C PRO A 164 2.07 20.91 25.58
N VAL A 165 1.96 21.95 26.42
CA VAL A 165 3.10 22.78 26.85
C VAL A 165 4.22 21.87 27.37
N VAL A 166 5.25 21.68 26.56
CA VAL A 166 6.46 20.96 26.95
C VAL A 166 7.29 21.93 27.78
N THR A 167 7.37 21.67 29.07
CA THR A 167 8.09 22.52 30.01
C THR A 167 9.58 22.16 30.09
N THR A 168 9.96 20.96 29.64
CA THR A 168 11.36 20.56 29.57
C THR A 168 11.66 19.70 28.33
N PRO A 169 12.89 19.77 27.75
CA PRO A 169 13.26 19.00 26.56
C PRO A 169 13.13 17.47 26.66
N ALA A 170 12.92 16.92 27.86
CA ALA A 170 12.77 15.48 28.11
C ALA A 170 11.37 14.93 27.80
N GLU A 171 10.38 15.78 27.56
CA GLU A 171 8.97 15.36 27.33
C GLU A 171 8.67 15.09 25.84
N VAL A 172 9.67 15.21 24.96
CA VAL A 172 9.59 14.85 23.54
C VAL A 172 10.46 13.61 23.31
N VAL A 173 9.86 12.43 23.51
CA VAL A 173 10.40 11.13 23.07
C VAL A 173 9.40 10.47 22.15
#